data_AF-A0A6G0UCS4-F1
#
_entry.id   AF-A0A6G0UCS4-F1
#
_cell.length_a   1.000
_cell.length_b   1.000
_cell.length_c   1.000
_cell.angle_alpha   90.00
_cell.angle_beta   90.00
_cell.angle_gamma   90.00
#
_symmetry.space_group_name_H-M   'P 1'
#
loop_
_entity.id
_entity.type
_entity.pdbx_description
1 polymer ?
#
loop_
_entity_poly.entity_id
_entity_poly.type
_entity_poly.pdbx_seq_one_letter_code
_entity_poly.pdbx_strand_id
1 'polypeptide(L)'
;MLNLLLDYVSDTNAPLWQGVAYALLMFGASQLRSFLINYYFYIMFRIGAKLQSAMTAAVYRKTLKLSNVARKEKTVGEIVNIMAIDIERFQLISSQIQQYWSSPFQVVLALIFLFNTLGIAALPGVIITALFIPYTIVTSNFMRRWMVTQMKLKDERAKICNEVLNGIKVVKLYAWEIPMMHLIEKIRKQELFSIFKSSLLRMTVDVFNWSTPFLVALCAFATYTLTDPEKHKLTPQIAFVSLTLFNQLRSPMTMIGMLINLTVETTVSNRRLKEFFVAEELDEHAIERSPETSGKYDLVDSHKA
;
A
#
# COMPACT_ATOMS: atom_id res chain seq x y z
N MET A 1 6.25 23.39 21.45
CA MET A 1 7.18 22.81 22.44
C MET A 1 8.62 22.89 21.98
N LEU A 2 9.00 22.34 20.80
CA LEU A 2 10.38 22.46 20.29
C LEU A 2 10.84 23.93 20.16
N ASN A 3 9.98 24.82 19.66
CA ASN A 3 10.29 26.25 19.57
C ASN A 3 10.61 26.86 20.96
N LEU A 4 9.76 26.59 21.96
CA LEU A 4 9.95 27.07 23.34
C LEU A 4 11.21 26.52 24.02
N LEU A 5 11.61 25.29 23.70
CA LEU A 5 12.85 24.71 24.21
C LEU A 5 14.09 25.38 23.60
N LEU A 6 14.05 25.68 22.29
CA LEU A 6 15.15 26.37 21.61
C LEU A 6 15.27 27.84 22.06
N ASP A 7 14.14 28.49 22.34
CA ASP A 7 14.13 29.80 22.98
C ASP A 7 14.73 29.75 24.39
N TYR A 8 14.35 28.76 25.21
CA TYR A 8 14.95 28.55 26.53
C TYR A 8 16.48 28.35 26.46
N VAL A 9 16.98 27.56 25.51
CA VAL A 9 18.43 27.34 25.34
C VAL A 9 19.17 28.62 24.94
N SER A 10 18.47 29.57 24.31
CA SER A 10 19.05 30.85 23.89
C SER A 10 19.04 31.92 25.00
N ASP A 11 18.21 31.75 26.03
CA ASP A 11 18.13 32.66 27.17
C ASP A 11 19.01 32.18 28.34
N THR A 12 20.10 32.89 28.61
CA THR A 12 21.08 32.52 29.64
C THR A 12 20.54 32.73 31.07
N ASN A 13 19.45 33.49 31.25
CA ASN A 13 18.87 33.80 32.56
C ASN A 13 17.67 32.92 32.91
N ALA A 14 17.28 31.99 32.03
CA ALA A 14 16.11 31.18 32.24
C ALA A 14 16.33 30.11 33.34
N PRO A 15 15.37 29.91 34.25
CA PRO A 15 15.53 28.98 35.36
C PRO A 15 15.42 27.51 34.92
N LEU A 16 16.28 26.65 35.48
CA LEU A 16 16.45 25.24 35.09
C LEU A 16 15.14 24.43 35.07
N TRP A 17 14.20 24.71 35.97
CA TRP A 17 12.93 24.00 36.05
C TRP A 17 12.08 24.15 34.77
N GLN A 18 12.21 25.25 34.03
CA GLN A 18 11.47 25.47 32.77
C GLN A 18 11.96 24.53 31.67
N GLY A 19 13.28 24.41 31.52
CA GLY A 19 13.89 23.48 30.55
C GLY A 19 13.52 22.03 30.85
N VAL A 20 13.59 21.61 32.12
CA VAL A 20 13.18 20.26 32.55
C VAL A 20 11.69 20.03 32.30
N ALA A 21 10.82 21.02 32.60
CA ALA A 21 9.40 20.93 32.35
C ALA A 21 9.07 20.76 30.85
N TYR A 22 9.71 21.54 29.97
CA TYR A 22 9.52 21.41 28.52
C TYR A 22 9.99 20.05 28.00
N ALA A 23 11.14 19.55 28.48
CA ALA A 23 11.64 18.22 28.10
C ALA A 23 10.67 17.10 28.53
N LEU A 24 10.19 17.13 29.78
CA LEU A 24 9.21 16.16 30.29
C LEU A 24 7.88 16.23 29.55
N LEU A 25 7.39 17.44 29.24
CA LEU A 25 6.18 17.62 28.44
C LEU A 25 6.34 17.10 27.01
N MET A 26 7.49 17.35 26.37
CA MET A 26 7.79 16.79 25.04
C MET A 26 7.85 15.27 25.07
N PHE A 27 8.50 14.69 26.08
CA PHE A 27 8.52 13.25 26.28
C PHE A 27 7.09 12.71 26.46
N GLY A 28 6.32 13.26 27.40
CA GLY A 28 4.94 12.85 27.64
C GLY A 28 4.05 12.96 26.41
N ALA A 29 4.13 14.07 25.67
CA ALA A 29 3.39 14.26 24.42
C ALA A 29 3.81 13.27 23.33
N SER A 30 5.11 12.96 23.21
CA SER A 30 5.61 11.98 22.24
C SER A 30 5.15 10.55 22.55
N GLN A 31 5.13 10.16 23.82
CA GLN A 31 4.65 8.86 24.27
C GLN A 31 3.14 8.75 24.06
N LEU A 32 2.38 9.76 24.50
CA LEU A 32 0.94 9.81 24.32
C LEU A 32 0.56 9.72 22.83
N ARG A 33 1.23 10.50 21.96
CA ARG A 33 1.04 10.41 20.51
C ARG A 33 1.31 8.98 20.00
N SER A 34 2.38 8.35 20.48
CA SER A 34 2.74 6.99 20.09
C SER A 34 1.71 5.95 20.54
N PHE A 35 1.15 6.08 21.74
CA PHE A 35 0.06 5.21 22.19
C PHE A 35 -1.21 5.43 21.38
N LEU A 36 -1.61 6.68 21.16
CA LEU A 36 -2.82 7.01 20.40
C LEU A 36 -2.75 6.52 18.96
N ILE A 37 -1.62 6.68 18.27
CA ILE A 37 -1.47 6.23 16.88
C ILE A 37 -1.49 4.70 16.78
N ASN A 38 -0.85 3.99 17.71
CA ASN A 38 -0.88 2.53 17.74
C ASN A 38 -2.27 2.00 18.08
N TYR A 39 -2.95 2.61 19.04
CA TYR A 39 -4.32 2.26 19.41
C TYR A 39 -5.31 2.51 18.27
N TYR A 40 -5.15 3.63 17.55
CA TYR A 40 -5.88 3.91 16.32
C TYR A 40 -5.71 2.79 15.29
N PHE A 41 -4.47 2.42 14.96
CA PHE A 41 -4.21 1.36 13.99
C PHE A 41 -4.76 0.01 14.46
N TYR A 42 -4.62 -0.31 15.74
CA TYR A 42 -5.21 -1.51 16.33
C TYR A 42 -6.73 -1.56 16.12
N ILE A 43 -7.46 -0.48 16.42
CA ILE A 43 -8.91 -0.43 16.18
C ILE A 43 -9.23 -0.60 14.69
N MET A 44 -8.54 0.13 13.82
CA MET A 44 -8.80 0.10 12.38
C MET A 44 -8.49 -1.26 11.75
N PHE A 45 -7.43 -1.95 12.19
CA PHE A 45 -7.16 -3.32 11.76
C PHE A 45 -8.23 -4.31 12.22
N ARG A 46 -8.77 -4.16 13.44
CA ARG A 46 -9.91 -4.99 13.87
C ARG A 46 -11.16 -4.74 13.04
N ILE A 47 -11.46 -3.48 12.71
CA ILE A 47 -12.60 -3.15 11.84
C ILE A 47 -12.39 -3.79 10.46
N GLY A 48 -11.18 -3.67 9.89
CA GLY A 48 -10.83 -4.31 8.63
C GLY A 48 -10.98 -5.83 8.66
N ALA A 49 -10.53 -6.48 9.72
CA ALA A 49 -10.68 -7.94 9.88
C ALA A 49 -12.17 -8.34 9.98
N LYS A 50 -12.99 -7.60 10.73
CA LYS A 50 -14.44 -7.84 10.81
C LYS A 50 -15.12 -7.67 9.45
N LEU A 51 -14.73 -6.63 8.70
CA LEU A 51 -15.22 -6.37 7.35
C LEU A 51 -14.87 -7.53 6.42
N GLN A 52 -13.62 -8.01 6.46
CA GLN A 52 -13.16 -9.17 5.70
C GLN A 52 -14.02 -10.41 6.01
N SER A 53 -14.17 -10.77 7.29
CA SER A 53 -14.96 -11.94 7.69
C SER A 53 -16.43 -11.83 7.27
N ALA A 54 -17.04 -10.65 7.42
CA ALA A 54 -18.44 -10.42 7.04
C ALA A 54 -18.65 -10.56 5.53
N MET A 55 -17.76 -10.00 4.70
CA MET A 55 -17.85 -10.14 3.25
C MET A 55 -17.57 -11.57 2.80
N THR A 56 -16.61 -12.26 3.39
CA THR A 56 -16.34 -13.68 3.07
C THR A 56 -17.56 -14.53 3.37
N ALA A 57 -18.21 -14.30 4.52
CA ALA A 57 -19.45 -14.98 4.87
C ALA A 57 -20.60 -14.66 3.89
N ALA A 58 -20.71 -13.40 3.44
CA ALA A 58 -21.72 -12.99 2.45
C ALA A 58 -21.47 -13.67 1.09
N VAL A 59 -20.22 -13.70 0.61
CA VAL A 59 -19.85 -14.39 -0.63
C VAL A 59 -20.12 -15.89 -0.52
N TYR A 60 -19.78 -16.51 0.60
CA TYR A 60 -20.08 -17.92 0.85
C TYR A 60 -21.58 -18.22 0.82
N ARG A 61 -22.40 -17.40 1.51
CA ARG A 61 -23.87 -17.53 1.49
C ARG A 61 -24.46 -17.36 0.09
N LYS A 62 -24.01 -16.36 -0.67
CA LYS A 62 -24.44 -16.14 -2.05
C LYS A 62 -24.05 -17.33 -2.94
N THR A 63 -22.86 -17.91 -2.73
CA THR A 63 -22.39 -19.08 -3.47
C THR A 63 -23.34 -20.27 -3.34
N LEU A 64 -23.93 -20.49 -2.16
CA LEU A 64 -24.89 -21.57 -1.91
C LEU A 64 -26.25 -21.35 -2.58
N LYS A 65 -26.56 -20.11 -2.98
CA LYS A 65 -27.83 -19.72 -3.59
C LYS A 65 -27.76 -19.51 -5.10
N LEU A 66 -26.58 -19.55 -5.72
CA LEU A 66 -26.41 -19.31 -7.16
C LEU A 66 -27.22 -20.31 -8.01
N SER A 67 -27.88 -19.81 -9.05
CA SER A 67 -28.53 -20.64 -10.08
C SER A 67 -27.51 -21.54 -10.79
N ASN A 68 -27.96 -22.65 -11.39
CA ASN A 68 -27.07 -23.54 -12.14
C ASN A 68 -26.40 -22.84 -13.33
N VAL A 69 -27.10 -21.88 -13.96
CA VAL A 69 -26.56 -21.06 -15.05
C VAL A 69 -25.47 -20.14 -14.53
N ALA A 70 -25.77 -19.36 -13.47
CA ALA A 70 -24.80 -18.45 -12.86
C ALA A 70 -23.59 -19.18 -12.28
N ARG A 71 -23.77 -20.40 -11.74
CA ARG A 71 -22.67 -21.25 -11.23
C ARG A 71 -21.75 -21.78 -12.34
N LYS A 72 -22.26 -21.93 -13.57
CA LYS A 72 -21.46 -22.31 -14.73
C LYS A 72 -20.63 -21.13 -15.24
N GLU A 73 -21.16 -19.91 -15.16
CA GLU A 73 -20.43 -18.69 -15.51
C GLU A 73 -19.39 -18.30 -14.45
N LYS A 74 -19.76 -18.37 -13.16
CA LYS A 74 -18.88 -18.04 -12.03
C LYS A 74 -18.12 -19.26 -11.55
N THR A 75 -16.96 -19.50 -12.16
CA THR A 75 -16.11 -20.66 -11.84
C THR A 75 -15.67 -20.66 -10.37
N VAL A 76 -15.39 -21.85 -9.82
CA VAL A 76 -14.85 -21.99 -8.45
C VAL A 76 -13.57 -21.16 -8.27
N GLY A 77 -12.71 -21.09 -9.29
CA GLY A 77 -11.50 -20.26 -9.28
C GLY A 77 -11.80 -18.76 -9.15
N GLU A 78 -12.83 -18.26 -9.82
CA GLU A 78 -13.26 -16.86 -9.70
C GLU A 78 -13.77 -16.55 -8.30
N ILE A 79 -14.57 -17.45 -7.70
CA ILE A 79 -15.09 -17.29 -6.34
C ILE A 79 -13.96 -17.30 -5.30
N VAL A 80 -13.00 -18.23 -5.43
CA VAL A 80 -11.81 -18.27 -4.58
C VAL A 80 -10.98 -17.00 -4.74
N ASN A 81 -10.82 -16.49 -5.97
CA ASN A 81 -10.12 -15.23 -6.20
C ASN A 81 -10.83 -14.03 -5.55
N ILE A 82 -12.16 -13.97 -5.63
CA ILE A 82 -12.96 -12.94 -4.95
C ILE A 82 -12.68 -12.98 -3.43
N MET A 83 -12.76 -14.17 -2.82
CA MET A 83 -12.56 -14.32 -1.38
C MET A 83 -11.12 -14.04 -0.94
N ALA A 84 -10.12 -14.44 -1.74
CA ALA A 84 -8.71 -14.33 -1.39
C ALA A 84 -8.12 -12.96 -1.69
N ILE A 85 -8.46 -12.35 -2.84
CA ILE A 85 -7.82 -11.12 -3.32
C ILE A 85 -8.77 -9.92 -3.19
N ASP A 86 -9.99 -10.02 -3.72
CA ASP A 86 -10.87 -8.85 -3.81
C ASP A 86 -11.35 -8.38 -2.43
N ILE A 87 -11.72 -9.30 -1.54
CA ILE A 87 -12.12 -8.98 -0.16
C ILE A 87 -10.94 -8.41 0.65
N GLU A 88 -9.71 -8.90 0.43
CA GLU A 88 -8.51 -8.37 1.10
C GLU A 88 -8.29 -6.89 0.79
N ARG A 89 -8.57 -6.42 -0.44
CA ARG A 89 -8.44 -4.99 -0.79
C ARG A 89 -9.31 -4.09 0.08
N PHE A 90 -10.53 -4.54 0.42
CA PHE A 90 -11.40 -3.81 1.33
C PHE A 90 -10.88 -3.79 2.78
N GLN A 91 -10.26 -4.88 3.25
CA GLN A 91 -9.59 -4.87 4.54
C GLN A 91 -8.46 -3.84 4.57
N LEU A 92 -7.61 -3.84 3.53
CA LEU A 92 -6.47 -2.93 3.44
C LEU A 92 -6.91 -1.46 3.40
N ILE A 93 -7.87 -1.11 2.52
CA ILE A 93 -8.34 0.28 2.41
C ILE A 93 -9.03 0.75 3.69
N SER A 94 -9.76 -0.13 4.41
CA SER A 94 -10.46 0.23 5.64
C SER A 94 -9.52 0.78 6.71
N SER A 95 -8.29 0.24 6.79
CA SER A 95 -7.27 0.71 7.74
C SER A 95 -6.77 2.13 7.45
N GLN A 96 -6.95 2.60 6.20
CA GLN A 96 -6.44 3.86 5.69
C GLN A 96 -7.53 4.92 5.42
N ILE A 97 -8.82 4.59 5.64
CA ILE A 97 -9.95 5.50 5.33
C ILE A 97 -9.83 6.87 6.01
N GLN A 98 -9.31 6.94 7.24
CA GLN A 98 -9.18 8.25 7.91
C GLN A 98 -8.08 9.12 7.31
N GLN A 99 -7.15 8.54 6.54
CA GLN A 99 -6.07 9.30 5.91
C GLN A 99 -6.56 10.20 4.76
N TYR A 100 -7.74 9.95 4.19
CA TYR A 100 -8.29 10.77 3.11
C TYR A 100 -8.57 12.21 3.54
N TRP A 101 -9.02 12.44 4.78
CA TRP A 101 -9.23 13.79 5.31
C TRP A 101 -8.09 14.24 6.23
N SER A 102 -7.46 13.31 6.95
CA SER A 102 -6.33 13.62 7.84
C SER A 102 -5.10 14.10 7.05
N SER A 103 -4.78 13.50 5.89
CA SER A 103 -3.59 13.91 5.13
C SER A 103 -3.69 15.34 4.58
N PRO A 104 -4.81 15.76 3.92
CA PRO A 104 -5.00 17.15 3.53
C PRO A 104 -4.96 18.12 4.72
N PHE A 105 -5.59 17.75 5.83
CA PHE A 105 -5.57 18.58 7.04
C PHE A 105 -4.15 18.80 7.58
N GLN A 106 -3.34 17.73 7.64
CA GLN A 106 -1.93 17.82 8.04
C GLN A 106 -1.11 18.70 7.09
N VAL A 107 -1.33 18.60 5.77
CA VAL A 107 -0.66 19.45 4.78
C VAL A 107 -1.00 20.92 5.01
N VAL A 108 -2.28 21.25 5.18
CA VAL A 108 -2.73 22.63 5.41
C VAL A 108 -2.12 23.20 6.70
N LEU A 109 -2.18 22.47 7.81
CA LEU A 109 -1.57 22.91 9.07
C LEU A 109 -0.05 23.08 8.98
N ALA A 110 0.64 22.14 8.35
CA ALA A 110 2.08 22.21 8.16
C ALA A 110 2.47 23.44 7.34
N LEU A 111 1.73 23.73 6.26
CA LEU A 111 1.95 24.93 5.45
C LEU A 111 1.71 26.20 6.25
N ILE A 112 0.62 26.30 7.02
CA ILE A 112 0.34 27.47 7.88
C ILE A 112 1.51 27.72 8.84
N PHE A 113 1.98 26.70 9.55
CA PHE A 113 3.12 26.87 10.47
C PHE A 113 4.43 27.19 9.74
N LEU A 114 4.64 26.63 8.56
CA LEU A 114 5.82 26.91 7.75
C LEU A 114 5.84 28.37 7.27
N PHE A 115 4.72 28.88 6.75
CA PHE A 115 4.59 30.29 6.35
C PHE A 115 4.67 31.24 7.54
N ASN A 116 4.19 30.85 8.73
CA ASN A 116 4.38 31.65 9.94
C ASN A 116 5.85 31.70 10.40
N THR A 117 6.66 30.68 10.08
CA THR A 117 8.06 30.58 10.52
C THR A 117 9.04 31.21 9.51
N LEU A 118 8.83 30.99 8.21
CA LEU A 118 9.74 31.43 7.14
C LEU A 118 9.14 32.51 6.21
N GLY A 119 7.86 32.84 6.37
CA GLY A 119 7.16 33.75 5.46
C GLY A 119 7.17 33.25 4.02
N ILE A 120 7.34 34.17 3.08
CA ILE A 120 7.36 33.92 1.63
C ILE A 120 8.55 33.04 1.22
N ALA A 121 9.63 33.01 2.02
CA ALA A 121 10.81 32.18 1.75
C ALA A 121 10.53 30.66 1.85
N ALA A 122 9.38 30.26 2.39
CA ALA A 122 8.92 28.88 2.39
C ALA A 122 8.52 28.38 0.97
N LEU A 123 8.13 29.28 0.06
CA LEU A 123 7.55 28.92 -1.25
C LEU A 123 8.45 28.00 -2.09
N PRO A 124 9.75 28.27 -2.27
CA PRO A 124 10.62 27.38 -3.06
C PRO A 124 10.67 25.96 -2.49
N GLY A 125 10.70 25.82 -1.16
CA GLY A 125 10.67 24.52 -0.49
C GLY A 125 9.36 23.76 -0.73
N VAL A 126 8.22 24.46 -0.67
CA VAL A 126 6.90 23.88 -0.96
C VAL A 126 6.80 23.44 -2.43
N ILE A 127 7.29 24.27 -3.37
CA ILE A 127 7.29 23.96 -4.81
C ILE A 127 8.15 22.72 -5.10
N ILE A 128 9.36 22.64 -4.54
CA ILE A 128 10.23 21.46 -4.71
C ILE A 128 9.54 20.20 -4.18
N THR A 129 8.94 20.29 -2.99
CA THR A 129 8.24 19.15 -2.39
C THR A 129 7.03 18.74 -3.24
N ALA A 130 6.29 19.70 -3.80
CA ALA A 130 5.16 19.43 -4.69
C ALA A 130 5.59 18.79 -6.02
N LEU A 131 6.70 19.24 -6.63
CA LEU A 131 7.28 18.66 -7.85
C LEU A 131 7.83 17.24 -7.64
N PHE A 132 8.20 16.89 -6.41
CA PHE A 132 8.62 15.54 -6.06
C PHE A 132 7.49 14.50 -6.17
N ILE A 133 6.23 14.91 -6.03
CA ILE A 133 5.07 14.02 -6.20
C ILE A 133 4.99 13.46 -7.64
N PRO A 134 4.84 14.29 -8.70
CA PRO A 134 4.75 13.79 -10.06
C PRO A 134 6.03 13.06 -10.48
N TYR A 135 7.20 13.50 -10.02
CA TYR A 135 8.46 12.77 -10.22
C TYR A 135 8.38 11.32 -9.71
N THR A 136 7.88 11.14 -8.47
CA THR A 136 7.72 9.81 -7.86
C THR A 136 6.70 8.96 -8.61
N ILE A 137 5.57 9.54 -9.03
CA ILE A 137 4.51 8.84 -9.78
C ILE A 137 5.01 8.37 -11.15
N VAL A 138 5.62 9.27 -11.92
CA VAL A 138 6.16 8.96 -13.26
C VAL A 138 7.20 7.86 -13.16
N THR A 139 8.13 7.97 -12.20
CA THR A 139 9.18 6.97 -12.04
C THR A 139 8.64 5.61 -11.57
N SER A 140 7.62 5.61 -10.72
CA SER A 140 6.91 4.38 -10.31
C SER A 140 6.25 3.67 -11.50
N ASN A 141 5.71 4.43 -12.47
CA ASN A 141 5.14 3.84 -13.69
C ASN A 141 6.22 3.17 -14.55
N PHE A 142 7.39 3.80 -14.71
CA PHE A 142 8.52 3.15 -15.40
C PHE A 142 9.00 1.90 -14.66
N MET A 143 9.12 1.97 -13.33
CA MET A 143 9.46 0.82 -12.48
C MET A 143 8.53 -0.36 -12.73
N ARG A 144 7.21 -0.09 -12.74
CA ARG A 144 6.18 -1.10 -12.98
C ARG A 144 6.31 -1.74 -14.35
N ARG A 145 6.64 -0.98 -15.40
CA ARG A 145 6.87 -1.52 -16.75
C ARG A 145 8.03 -2.53 -16.76
N TRP A 146 9.17 -2.18 -16.17
CA TRP A 146 10.32 -3.09 -16.09
C TRP A 146 10.03 -4.32 -15.23
N MET A 147 9.28 -4.16 -14.13
CA MET A 147 8.84 -5.25 -13.27
C MET A 147 7.94 -6.25 -14.02
N VAL A 148 7.02 -5.77 -14.87
CA VAL A 148 6.18 -6.64 -15.70
C VAL A 148 7.02 -7.41 -16.73
N THR A 149 7.98 -6.74 -17.39
CA THR A 149 8.89 -7.41 -18.33
C THR A 149 9.73 -8.49 -17.62
N GLN A 150 10.23 -8.18 -16.42
CA GLN A 150 10.95 -9.14 -15.59
C GLN A 150 10.08 -10.37 -15.28
N MET A 151 8.82 -10.17 -14.87
CA MET A 151 7.90 -11.29 -14.57
C MET A 151 7.72 -12.20 -15.78
N LYS A 152 7.51 -11.63 -16.98
CA LYS A 152 7.38 -12.41 -18.22
C LYS A 152 8.60 -13.27 -18.52
N LEU A 153 9.80 -12.69 -18.42
CA LEU A 153 11.07 -13.42 -18.66
C LEU A 153 11.32 -14.49 -17.60
N LYS A 154 10.93 -14.21 -16.35
CA LYS A 154 11.02 -15.18 -15.25
C LYS A 154 10.09 -16.38 -15.49
N ASP A 155 8.87 -16.15 -15.96
CA ASP A 155 7.90 -17.20 -16.27
C ASP A 155 8.37 -18.05 -17.47
N GLU A 156 8.89 -17.41 -18.52
CA GLU A 156 9.47 -18.10 -19.67
C GLU A 156 10.66 -18.98 -19.27
N ARG A 157 11.59 -18.44 -18.45
CA ARG A 157 12.72 -19.21 -17.93
C ARG A 157 12.26 -20.41 -17.12
N ALA A 158 11.28 -20.22 -16.22
CA ALA A 158 10.75 -21.30 -15.39
C ALA A 158 10.06 -22.38 -16.23
N LYS A 159 9.33 -21.98 -17.29
CA LYS A 159 8.71 -22.90 -18.24
C LYS A 159 9.75 -23.78 -18.94
N ILE A 160 10.78 -23.20 -19.54
CA ILE A 160 11.82 -23.98 -20.25
C ILE A 160 12.60 -24.88 -19.27
N CYS A 161 12.91 -24.40 -18.07
CA CYS A 161 13.52 -25.24 -17.04
C CYS A 161 12.65 -26.47 -16.73
N ASN A 162 11.33 -26.30 -16.59
CA ASN A 162 10.42 -27.42 -16.36
C ASN A 162 10.36 -28.39 -17.55
N GLU A 163 10.34 -27.89 -18.79
CA GLU A 163 10.36 -28.74 -20.00
C GLU A 163 11.64 -29.59 -20.08
N VAL A 164 12.81 -28.98 -19.81
CA VAL A 164 14.10 -29.68 -19.80
C VAL A 164 14.16 -30.74 -18.70
N LEU A 165 13.65 -30.44 -17.50
CA LEU A 165 13.64 -31.39 -16.37
C LEU A 165 12.70 -32.56 -16.62
N ASN A 166 11.49 -32.31 -17.14
CA ASN A 166 10.54 -33.36 -17.51
C ASN A 166 11.08 -34.25 -18.65
N GLY A 167 11.84 -33.67 -19.59
CA GLY A 167 12.45 -34.36 -20.72
C GLY A 167 13.90 -34.83 -20.51
N ILE A 168 14.41 -34.86 -19.27
CA ILE A 168 15.86 -34.94 -19.01
C ILE A 168 16.54 -36.16 -19.64
N LYS A 169 15.84 -37.30 -19.69
CA LYS A 169 16.36 -38.54 -20.28
C LYS A 169 16.65 -38.38 -21.77
N VAL A 170 15.79 -37.68 -22.50
CA VAL A 170 15.95 -37.39 -23.93
C VAL A 170 17.11 -36.41 -24.14
N VAL A 171 17.15 -35.33 -23.34
CA VAL A 171 18.23 -34.33 -23.40
C VAL A 171 19.60 -34.97 -23.23
N LYS A 172 19.73 -35.90 -22.26
CA LYS A 172 20.96 -36.67 -22.01
C LYS A 172 21.31 -37.61 -23.16
N LEU A 173 20.32 -38.34 -23.69
CA LEU A 173 20.53 -39.30 -24.78
C LEU A 173 21.08 -38.63 -26.06
N TYR A 174 20.64 -37.41 -26.33
CA TYR A 174 21.08 -36.61 -27.49
C TYR A 174 22.23 -35.63 -27.19
N ALA A 175 22.77 -35.63 -25.96
CA ALA A 175 23.80 -34.68 -25.51
C ALA A 175 23.42 -33.18 -25.72
N TRP A 176 22.13 -32.84 -25.58
CA TRP A 176 21.59 -31.48 -25.76
C TRP A 176 21.72 -30.57 -24.53
N GLU A 177 22.43 -31.00 -23.50
CA GLU A 177 22.68 -30.21 -22.28
C GLU A 177 23.21 -28.80 -22.58
N ILE A 178 24.29 -28.70 -23.38
CA ILE A 178 24.96 -27.43 -23.62
C ILE A 178 24.06 -26.46 -24.42
N PRO A 179 23.41 -26.87 -25.53
CA PRO A 179 22.43 -26.03 -26.22
C PRO A 179 21.27 -25.56 -25.31
N MET A 180 20.69 -26.45 -24.51
CA MET A 180 19.58 -26.10 -23.61
C MET A 180 20.02 -25.13 -22.51
N MET A 181 21.24 -25.31 -21.98
CA MET A 181 21.82 -24.39 -21.01
C MET A 181 22.01 -22.99 -21.61
N HIS A 182 22.55 -22.88 -22.82
CA HIS A 182 22.70 -21.59 -23.51
C HIS A 182 21.35 -20.90 -23.78
N LEU A 183 20.31 -21.66 -24.10
CA LEU A 183 18.96 -21.12 -24.27
C LEU A 183 18.43 -20.49 -22.97
N ILE A 184 18.56 -21.20 -21.85
CA ILE A 184 18.15 -20.71 -20.52
C ILE A 184 19.00 -19.49 -20.12
N GLU A 185 20.31 -19.51 -20.38
CA GLU A 185 21.22 -18.42 -20.06
C GLU A 185 20.89 -17.14 -20.86
N LYS A 186 20.50 -17.27 -22.12
CA LYS A 186 20.06 -16.14 -22.96
C LYS A 186 18.86 -15.42 -22.35
N ILE A 187 17.85 -16.17 -21.90
CA ILE A 187 16.67 -15.61 -21.22
C ILE A 187 17.08 -15.00 -19.89
N ARG A 188 17.96 -15.66 -19.12
CA ARG A 188 18.48 -15.14 -17.86
C ARG A 188 19.21 -13.80 -18.03
N LYS A 189 19.99 -13.61 -19.10
CA LYS A 189 20.65 -12.32 -19.39
C LYS A 189 19.64 -11.21 -19.63
N GLN A 190 18.56 -11.47 -20.36
CA GLN A 190 17.49 -10.50 -20.57
C GLN A 190 16.72 -10.18 -19.28
N GLU A 191 16.47 -11.20 -18.45
CA GLU A 191 15.84 -11.05 -17.13
C GLU A 191 16.70 -10.14 -16.24
N LEU A 192 18.01 -10.44 -16.15
CA LEU A 192 18.98 -9.66 -15.39
C LEU A 192 19.10 -8.22 -15.88
N PHE A 193 19.03 -7.99 -17.19
CA PHE A 193 19.05 -6.63 -17.73
C PHE A 193 17.81 -5.81 -17.33
N SER A 194 16.64 -6.44 -17.31
CA SER A 194 15.41 -5.79 -16.82
C SER A 194 15.48 -5.49 -15.32
N ILE A 195 16.02 -6.44 -14.54
CA ILE A 195 16.28 -6.25 -13.10
C ILE A 195 17.24 -5.07 -12.91
N PHE A 196 18.38 -5.05 -13.61
CA PHE A 196 19.37 -4.00 -13.50
C PHE A 196 18.78 -2.62 -13.79
N LYS A 197 18.01 -2.46 -14.87
CA LYS A 197 17.34 -1.19 -15.19
C LYS A 197 16.36 -0.75 -14.11
N SER A 198 15.55 -1.68 -13.59
CA SER A 198 14.61 -1.38 -12.51
C SER A 198 15.33 -1.00 -11.21
N SER A 199 16.41 -1.71 -10.87
CA SER A 199 17.21 -1.43 -9.68
C SER A 199 17.94 -0.09 -9.79
N LEU A 200 18.53 0.22 -10.94
CA LEU A 200 19.20 1.49 -11.17
C LEU A 200 18.23 2.67 -10.99
N LEU A 201 17.05 2.58 -11.61
CA LEU A 201 16.01 3.60 -11.48
C LEU A 201 15.54 3.75 -10.02
N ARG A 202 15.44 2.62 -9.29
CA ARG A 202 15.04 2.61 -7.87
C ARG A 202 16.07 3.33 -7.03
N MET A 203 17.35 2.99 -7.21
CA MET A 203 18.45 3.63 -6.50
C MET A 203 18.47 5.14 -6.76
N THR A 204 18.25 5.58 -8.00
CA THR A 204 18.14 7.01 -8.31
C THR A 204 16.99 7.67 -7.51
N VAL A 205 15.80 7.08 -7.51
CA VAL A 205 14.66 7.61 -6.74
C VAL A 205 14.97 7.65 -5.25
N ASP A 206 15.54 6.59 -4.69
CA ASP A 206 15.85 6.49 -3.27
C ASP A 206 16.88 7.54 -2.85
N VAL A 207 17.92 7.77 -3.66
CA VAL A 207 18.92 8.83 -3.44
C VAL A 207 18.28 10.22 -3.47
N PHE A 208 17.42 10.49 -4.46
CA PHE A 208 16.69 11.76 -4.52
C PHE A 208 15.76 11.93 -3.32
N ASN A 209 15.09 10.85 -2.89
CA ASN A 209 14.17 10.86 -1.77
C ASN A 209 14.90 11.11 -0.44
N TRP A 210 16.07 10.50 -0.22
CA TRP A 210 16.91 10.81 0.95
C TRP A 210 17.50 12.22 0.91
N SER A 211 17.84 12.73 -0.28
CA SER A 211 18.39 14.08 -0.44
C SER A 211 17.31 15.18 -0.42
N THR A 212 16.03 14.84 -0.54
CA THR A 212 14.93 15.81 -0.65
C THR A 212 14.88 16.79 0.52
N PRO A 213 14.90 16.36 1.80
CA PRO A 213 14.83 17.28 2.93
C PRO A 213 16.00 18.28 2.94
N PHE A 214 17.18 17.83 2.53
CA PHE A 214 18.35 18.68 2.40
C PHE A 214 18.17 19.72 1.29
N LEU A 215 17.73 19.32 0.09
CA LEU A 215 17.49 20.25 -1.03
C LEU A 215 16.40 21.27 -0.71
N VAL A 216 15.30 20.82 -0.09
CA VAL A 216 14.19 21.68 0.32
C VAL A 216 14.65 22.70 1.36
N ALA A 217 15.38 22.26 2.39
CA ALA A 217 15.93 23.14 3.41
C ALA A 217 16.95 24.13 2.83
N LEU A 218 17.86 23.67 1.96
CA LEU A 218 18.86 24.50 1.30
C LEU A 218 18.20 25.62 0.50
N CYS A 219 17.23 25.31 -0.34
CA CYS A 219 16.54 26.32 -1.16
C CYS A 219 15.70 27.29 -0.32
N ALA A 220 14.99 26.78 0.70
CA ALA A 220 14.18 27.62 1.59
C ALA A 220 15.06 28.57 2.42
N PHE A 221 16.14 28.06 3.03
CA PHE A 221 17.04 28.88 3.84
C PHE A 221 17.88 29.84 3.00
N ALA A 222 18.34 29.44 1.81
CA ALA A 222 19.00 30.35 0.89
C ALA A 222 18.07 31.50 0.48
N THR A 223 16.81 31.22 0.19
CA THR A 223 15.83 32.27 -0.13
C THR A 223 15.57 33.16 1.09
N TYR A 224 15.46 32.57 2.28
CA TYR A 224 15.23 33.29 3.53
C TYR A 224 16.35 34.30 3.82
N THR A 225 17.61 33.87 3.72
CA THR A 225 18.77 34.74 3.99
C THR A 225 19.06 35.75 2.89
N LEU A 226 18.75 35.43 1.63
CA LEU A 226 18.99 36.34 0.49
C LEU A 226 17.92 37.42 0.32
N THR A 227 16.68 37.19 0.77
CA THR A 227 15.57 38.13 0.54
C THR A 227 15.66 39.38 1.42
N ASP A 228 16.06 39.24 2.69
CA ASP A 228 16.29 40.38 3.59
C ASP A 228 17.41 40.03 4.59
N PRO A 229 18.68 40.30 4.25
CA PRO A 229 19.82 39.92 5.07
C PRO A 229 19.84 40.58 6.46
N GLU A 230 19.15 41.72 6.64
CA GLU A 230 19.16 42.45 7.90
C GLU A 230 18.09 41.95 8.86
N LYS A 231 16.90 41.59 8.36
CA LYS A 231 15.78 41.09 9.19
C LYS A 231 15.69 39.57 9.26
N HIS A 232 16.09 38.85 8.22
CA HIS A 232 15.95 37.39 8.15
C HIS A 232 17.23 36.67 8.58
N LYS A 233 17.61 36.84 9.85
CA LYS A 233 18.68 36.04 10.45
C LYS A 233 18.20 34.62 10.70
N LEU A 234 18.91 33.64 10.15
CA LEU A 234 18.62 32.23 10.34
C LEU A 234 19.04 31.80 11.75
N THR A 235 18.11 31.87 12.70
CA THR A 235 18.33 31.38 14.07
C THR A 235 18.15 29.86 14.13
N PRO A 236 18.80 29.17 15.10
CA PRO A 236 18.60 27.73 15.30
C PRO A 236 17.12 27.33 15.44
N GLN A 237 16.33 28.17 16.11
CA GLN A 237 14.87 28.06 16.24
C GLN A 237 14.21 27.89 14.87
N ILE A 238 14.41 28.88 13.99
CA ILE A 238 13.79 28.94 12.67
C ILE A 238 14.26 27.75 11.83
N ALA A 239 15.56 27.43 11.87
CA ALA A 239 16.12 26.32 11.12
C ALA A 239 15.54 24.95 11.54
N PHE A 240 15.59 24.62 12.84
CA PHE A 240 15.15 23.31 13.34
C PHE A 240 13.63 23.14 13.27
N VAL A 241 12.86 24.20 13.56
CA VAL A 241 11.40 24.16 13.44
C VAL A 241 10.99 23.96 11.98
N SER A 242 11.58 24.71 11.04
CA SER A 242 11.27 24.58 9.62
C SER A 242 11.66 23.22 9.05
N LEU A 243 12.84 22.70 9.42
CA LEU A 243 13.28 21.36 9.01
C LEU A 243 12.32 20.28 9.51
N THR A 244 11.84 20.42 10.75
CA THR A 244 10.85 19.51 11.33
C THR A 244 9.52 19.57 10.56
N LEU A 245 9.06 20.76 10.19
CA LEU A 245 7.83 20.95 9.41
C LEU A 245 7.95 20.37 8.00
N PHE A 246 9.06 20.59 7.30
CA PHE A 246 9.31 19.98 5.99
C PHE A 246 9.32 18.45 6.05
N ASN A 247 9.95 17.86 7.07
CA ASN A 247 9.93 16.41 7.28
C ASN A 247 8.51 15.87 7.55
N GLN A 248 7.71 16.61 8.31
CA GLN A 248 6.31 16.23 8.58
C GLN A 248 5.44 16.30 7.31
N LEU A 249 5.70 17.23 6.40
CA LEU A 249 4.94 17.39 5.15
C LEU A 249 5.14 16.22 4.18
N ARG A 250 6.29 15.54 4.24
CA ARG A 250 6.62 14.41 3.36
C ARG A 250 5.71 13.19 3.56
N SER A 251 5.38 12.86 4.82
CA SER A 251 4.57 11.69 5.16
C SER A 251 3.18 11.72 4.49
N PRO A 252 2.35 12.77 4.65
CA PRO A 252 1.04 12.83 4.00
C PRO A 252 1.16 12.89 2.47
N MET A 253 2.21 13.50 1.93
CA MET A 253 2.41 13.55 0.46
C MET A 253 2.72 12.18 -0.15
N THR A 254 3.48 11.34 0.55
CA THR A 254 3.71 9.94 0.12
C THR A 254 2.45 9.10 0.29
N MET A 255 1.66 9.36 1.35
CA MET A 255 0.41 8.65 1.62
C MET A 255 -0.61 8.82 0.48
N ILE A 256 -0.71 10.00 -0.13
CA ILE A 256 -1.65 10.26 -1.24
C ILE A 256 -1.47 9.26 -2.39
N GLY A 257 -0.23 8.98 -2.80
CA GLY A 257 0.04 8.02 -3.87
C GLY A 257 -0.38 6.60 -3.51
N MET A 258 -0.17 6.19 -2.26
CA MET A 258 -0.63 4.90 -1.75
C MET A 258 -2.17 4.80 -1.73
N LEU A 259 -2.85 5.85 -1.26
CA LEU A 259 -4.32 5.91 -1.20
C LEU A 259 -4.96 5.81 -2.58
N ILE A 260 -4.40 6.49 -3.58
CA ILE A 260 -4.89 6.41 -4.97
C ILE A 260 -4.82 4.97 -5.48
N ASN A 261 -3.69 4.28 -5.30
CA ASN A 261 -3.54 2.89 -5.73
C ASN A 261 -4.55 1.96 -5.03
N LEU A 262 -4.68 2.09 -3.69
CA LEU A 262 -5.65 1.31 -2.92
C LEU A 262 -7.09 1.57 -3.37
N THR A 263 -7.42 2.83 -3.72
CA THR A 263 -8.74 3.19 -4.25
C THR A 263 -9.01 2.49 -5.57
N VAL A 264 -8.07 2.56 -6.51
CA VAL A 264 -8.21 1.95 -7.84
C VAL A 264 -8.40 0.45 -7.72
N GLU A 265 -7.57 -0.22 -6.93
CA GLU A 265 -7.68 -1.66 -6.69
C GLU A 265 -9.02 -2.03 -6.05
N THR A 266 -9.43 -1.32 -4.99
CA THR A 266 -10.71 -1.55 -4.31
C THR A 266 -11.89 -1.31 -5.25
N THR A 267 -11.80 -0.32 -6.15
CA THR A 267 -12.88 0.00 -7.11
C THR A 267 -13.07 -1.15 -8.11
N VAL A 268 -11.99 -1.72 -8.62
CA VAL A 268 -12.05 -2.89 -9.53
C VAL A 268 -12.58 -4.13 -8.79
N SER A 269 -12.17 -4.33 -7.53
CA SER A 269 -12.69 -5.40 -6.67
C SER A 269 -14.17 -5.22 -6.35
N ASN A 270 -14.61 -4.00 -6.05
CA ASN A 270 -16.00 -3.67 -5.79
C ASN A 270 -16.90 -3.98 -6.99
N ARG A 271 -16.44 -3.67 -8.22
CA ARG A 271 -17.17 -4.02 -9.44
C ARG A 271 -17.40 -5.53 -9.56
N ARG A 272 -16.34 -6.34 -9.37
CA ARG A 272 -16.42 -7.81 -9.42
C ARG A 272 -17.33 -8.39 -8.34
N LEU A 273 -17.23 -7.88 -7.11
CA LEU A 273 -18.11 -8.27 -6.00
C LEU A 273 -19.57 -7.92 -6.30
N LYS A 274 -19.84 -6.74 -6.86
CA LYS A 274 -21.20 -6.34 -7.25
C LYS A 274 -21.78 -7.25 -8.33
N GLU A 275 -21.01 -7.53 -9.38
CA GLU A 275 -21.40 -8.48 -10.43
C GLU A 275 -21.71 -9.87 -9.86
N PHE A 276 -20.90 -10.34 -8.90
CA PHE A 276 -21.13 -11.61 -8.22
C PHE A 276 -22.40 -11.62 -7.35
N PHE A 277 -22.65 -10.56 -6.58
CA PHE A 277 -23.83 -10.49 -5.71
C PHE A 277 -25.16 -10.33 -6.46
N VAL A 278 -25.14 -9.76 -7.67
CA VAL A 278 -26.33 -9.57 -8.50
C VAL A 278 -26.61 -10.79 -9.41
N ALA A 279 -25.71 -11.76 -9.47
CA ALA A 279 -25.91 -12.99 -10.25
C ALA A 279 -27.18 -13.75 -9.80
N GLU A 280 -27.82 -14.42 -10.76
CA GLU A 280 -29.09 -15.12 -10.56
C GLU A 280 -29.02 -16.17 -9.45
N GLU A 281 -30.05 -16.22 -8.62
CA GLU A 281 -30.22 -17.21 -7.57
C GLU A 281 -31.11 -18.36 -8.03
N LEU A 282 -31.01 -19.50 -7.35
CA LEU A 282 -31.92 -20.63 -7.49
C LEU A 282 -33.35 -20.16 -7.15
N ASP A 283 -34.29 -20.45 -8.04
CA ASP A 283 -35.70 -20.27 -7.74
C ASP A 283 -36.14 -21.34 -6.73
N GLU A 284 -36.41 -20.92 -5.49
CA GLU A 284 -36.84 -21.81 -4.41
C GLU A 284 -38.20 -22.46 -4.70
N HIS A 285 -39.02 -21.87 -5.59
CA HIS A 285 -40.33 -22.40 -5.97
C HIS A 285 -40.28 -23.44 -7.09
N ALA A 286 -39.16 -23.54 -7.82
CA ALA A 286 -38.95 -24.56 -8.84
C ALA A 286 -38.39 -25.89 -8.26
N ILE A 287 -38.16 -25.96 -6.95
CA ILE A 287 -37.58 -27.12 -6.26
C ILE A 287 -38.70 -27.95 -5.62
N GLU A 288 -39.09 -29.04 -6.27
CA GLU A 288 -39.90 -30.10 -5.62
C GLU A 288 -39.04 -30.82 -4.58
N ARG A 289 -39.26 -30.52 -3.30
CA ARG A 289 -38.73 -31.34 -2.20
C ARG A 289 -39.64 -32.54 -2.03
N SER A 290 -39.24 -33.70 -2.57
CA SER A 290 -39.90 -34.97 -2.23
C SER A 290 -39.87 -35.13 -0.71
N PRO A 291 -41.01 -35.41 -0.04
CA PRO A 291 -40.98 -35.78 1.37
C PRO A 291 -40.08 -37.01 1.52
N GLU A 292 -39.23 -37.01 2.55
CA GLU A 292 -38.38 -38.15 2.88
C GLU A 292 -39.24 -39.40 2.94
N THR A 293 -38.96 -40.35 2.05
CA THR A 293 -39.58 -41.67 2.09
C THR A 293 -39.12 -42.33 3.39
N SER A 294 -39.92 -42.18 4.46
CA SER A 294 -39.74 -42.95 5.68
C SER A 294 -39.75 -44.41 5.25
N GLY A 295 -38.60 -45.06 5.32
CA GLY A 295 -38.42 -46.43 4.88
C GLY A 295 -39.36 -47.36 5.64
N LYS A 296 -40.51 -47.68 5.03
CA LYS A 296 -41.17 -48.95 5.24
C LYS A 296 -40.76 -49.85 4.08
N TYR A 297 -39.67 -50.57 4.30
CA TYR A 297 -39.43 -51.80 3.57
C TYR A 297 -40.48 -52.80 4.08
N ASP A 298 -41.61 -52.91 3.37
CA ASP A 298 -42.50 -54.05 3.56
C ASP A 298 -41.76 -55.29 3.07
N LEU A 299 -41.16 -56.00 4.03
CA LEU A 299 -40.70 -57.37 3.85
C LEU A 299 -41.94 -58.20 3.53
N VAL A 300 -42.16 -58.47 2.25
CA VAL A 300 -43.10 -59.51 1.82
C VAL A 300 -42.50 -60.84 2.26
N ASP A 301 -42.96 -61.32 3.41
CA ASP A 301 -42.75 -62.69 3.88
C ASP A 301 -43.32 -63.67 2.84
N SER A 302 -42.45 -64.22 2.01
CA SER A 302 -42.76 -65.35 1.13
C SER A 302 -42.52 -66.67 1.86
N HIS A 303 -43.34 -66.96 2.87
CA HIS A 303 -43.46 -68.31 3.39
C HIS A 303 -44.91 -68.72 3.65
N LYS A 304 -45.26 -69.88 3.06
CA LYS A 304 -46.51 -70.68 3.12
C LYS A 304 -47.52 -70.31 2.02
N ALA A 305 -48.00 -71.21 1.16
CA ALA A 305 -47.90 -72.67 1.07
C ALA A 305 -48.02 -73.10 -0.40
#